data_AF-A0A1I0P5M6-F1
#
_entry.id   AF-A0A1I0P5M6-F1
#
_cell.length_a   1.000
_cell.length_b   1.000
_cell.length_c   1.000
_cell.angle_alpha   90.00
_cell.angle_beta   90.00
_cell.angle_gamma   90.00
#
_symmetry.space_group_name_H-M   'P 1'
#
loop_
_entity.id
_entity.type
_entity.pdbx_description
1 polymer ?
#
loop_
_entity_poly.entity_id
_entity_poly.type
_entity_poly.pdbx_seq_one_letter_code
_entity_poly.pdbx_strand_id
1 'polypeptide(L)' 'MKKTLLLGALFIAGVVSAFPFRTSCGTIVMVNGASGSLSHIENICESINLAVCGTYADVVLYTH' A
#
# COMPACT_ATOMS: atom_id res chain seq x y z
N MET A 1 27.57 -2.54 -13.34
CA MET A 1 26.81 -3.81 -13.30
C MET A 1 26.55 -4.20 -11.85
N LYS A 2 25.31 -4.16 -11.40
CA LYS A 2 24.82 -4.87 -10.21
C LYS A 2 23.33 -5.11 -10.41
N LYS A 3 23.04 -6.31 -10.89
CA LYS A 3 21.71 -6.82 -11.22
C LYS A 3 21.07 -7.41 -9.96
N THR A 4 19.76 -7.61 -10.06
CA THR A 4 18.98 -8.70 -9.42
C THR A 4 18.80 -8.65 -7.90
N LEU A 5 17.70 -8.03 -7.43
CA LEU A 5 17.08 -8.42 -6.15
C LEU A 5 15.64 -7.89 -5.96
N LEU A 6 14.79 -7.89 -7.01
CA LEU A 6 13.46 -7.25 -6.91
C LEU A 6 12.25 -8.09 -7.31
N LEU A 7 12.38 -9.40 -7.59
CA LEU A 7 11.24 -10.20 -8.09
C LEU A 7 10.94 -11.51 -7.34
N GLY A 8 11.63 -11.81 -6.23
CA GLY A 8 11.55 -13.14 -5.60
C GLY A 8 10.59 -13.31 -4.41
N ALA A 9 10.08 -12.24 -3.81
CA ALA A 9 9.39 -12.32 -2.51
C ALA A 9 7.85 -12.19 -2.58
N LEU A 10 7.25 -12.25 -3.78
CA LEU A 10 5.82 -11.89 -3.96
C LEU A 10 4.83 -13.06 -3.89
N PHE A 11 5.23 -14.27 -3.49
CA PHE A 11 4.34 -15.43 -3.61
C PHE A 11 4.42 -16.41 -2.45
N ILE A 12 4.28 -15.96 -1.20
CA ILE A 12 3.92 -16.88 -0.13
C ILE A 12 2.89 -16.24 0.82
N ALA A 13 1.72 -16.90 0.82
CA ALA A 13 0.75 -17.02 1.90
C ALA A 13 -0.29 -15.91 2.12
N GLY A 14 -1.52 -16.31 1.85
CA GLY A 14 -2.66 -16.01 2.71
C GLY A 14 -3.64 -15.04 2.10
N VAL A 15 -4.91 -15.41 2.13
CA VAL A 15 -6.06 -14.57 1.77
C VAL A 15 -6.23 -13.47 2.84
N VAL A 16 -5.28 -12.55 2.87
CA VAL A 16 -5.41 -11.19 3.41
C VAL A 16 -5.36 -10.32 2.16
N SER A 17 -6.36 -9.47 1.92
CA SER A 17 -6.37 -8.58 0.75
C SER A 17 -5.16 -7.64 0.81
N ALA A 18 -4.04 -8.10 0.29
CA ALA A 18 -2.82 -7.37 0.17
C ALA A 18 -2.87 -6.60 -1.14
N PHE A 19 -2.87 -5.27 -1.08
CA PHE A 19 -2.87 -4.44 -2.28
C PHE A 19 -1.73 -3.41 -2.23
N PRO A 20 -1.18 -3.06 -3.40
CA PRO A 20 -0.17 -2.00 -3.47
C PRO A 20 -0.83 -0.63 -3.31
N PHE A 21 -0.32 0.18 -2.40
CA PHE A 21 -0.67 1.58 -2.26
C PHE A 21 0.51 2.46 -2.68
N ARG A 22 0.26 3.41 -3.59
CA ARG A 22 1.27 4.38 -4.04
C ARG A 22 1.12 5.67 -3.23
N THR A 23 2.11 5.99 -2.42
CA THR A 23 2.14 7.21 -1.61
C THR A 23 2.39 8.45 -2.45
N SER A 24 2.12 9.63 -1.89
CA SER A 24 2.29 10.92 -2.57
C SER A 24 3.75 11.22 -2.94
N CYS A 25 4.70 10.69 -2.18
CA CYS A 25 6.13 10.79 -2.47
C CYS A 25 6.65 9.73 -3.48
N GLY A 26 5.76 8.90 -4.02
CA GLY A 26 6.09 7.94 -5.09
C GLY A 26 6.56 6.57 -4.60
N THR A 27 6.52 6.30 -3.29
CA THR A 27 6.84 5.00 -2.72
C THR A 27 5.65 4.06 -2.84
N ILE A 28 5.90 2.79 -3.17
CA ILE A 28 4.86 1.75 -3.17
C ILE A 28 4.98 0.96 -1.87
N VAL A 29 3.88 0.89 -1.12
CA VAL A 29 3.77 0.13 0.13
C VAL A 29 2.75 -0.99 -0.07
N MET A 30 3.09 -2.21 0.35
CA MET A 30 2.14 -3.31 0.37
C MET A 30 1.28 -3.19 1.63
N VAL A 31 0.01 -2.87 1.45
CA VAL A 31 -0.96 -2.80 2.56
C VAL A 31 -1.49 -4.20 2.77
N ASN A 32 -1.19 -4.79 3.94
CA ASN A 32 -1.64 -6.14 4.30
C ASN A 32 -2.77 -6.05 5.34
N GLY A 33 -3.78 -6.90 5.22
CA GLY A 33 -4.82 -7.03 6.25
C GLY A 33 -5.79 -5.85 6.33
N ALA A 34 -5.84 -4.98 5.33
CA ALA A 34 -6.86 -3.96 5.23
C ALA A 34 -8.20 -4.62 4.85
N SER A 35 -9.05 -4.82 5.86
CA SER A 35 -10.42 -5.33 5.71
C SER A 35 -11.40 -4.38 6.37
N GLY A 36 -12.50 -4.06 5.71
CA GLY A 36 -13.53 -3.16 6.26
C GLY A 36 -14.22 -2.33 5.18
N SER A 37 -14.88 -1.26 5.62
CA SER A 37 -15.47 -0.27 4.70
C SER A 37 -14.37 0.48 3.92
N LEU A 38 -14.74 1.05 2.77
CA LEU A 38 -13.81 1.87 1.98
C LEU A 38 -13.21 3.01 2.79
N SER A 39 -14.02 3.68 3.61
CA SER A 39 -13.56 4.71 4.54
C SER A 39 -12.49 4.20 5.53
N HIS A 40 -12.59 2.96 6.00
CA HIS A 40 -11.56 2.39 6.87
C HIS A 40 -10.25 2.17 6.11
N ILE A 41 -10.35 1.72 4.86
CA ILE A 41 -9.20 1.50 3.98
C ILE A 41 -8.53 2.84 3.61
N GLU A 42 -9.30 3.89 3.35
CA GLU A 42 -8.82 5.26 3.10
C GLU A 42 -8.01 5.76 4.30
N ASN A 43 -8.55 5.65 5.51
CA ASN A 43 -7.86 6.07 6.74
C ASN A 43 -6.53 5.31 6.96
N ILE A 44 -6.48 4.01 6.64
CA ILE A 44 -5.22 3.23 6.67
C ILE A 44 -4.22 3.82 5.67
N CYS A 45 -4.63 4.07 4.44
CA CYS A 45 -3.76 4.59 3.39
C CYS A 45 -3.27 6.01 3.70
N GLU A 46 -4.11 6.89 4.25
CA GLU A 46 -3.72 8.21 4.72
C GLU A 46 -2.68 8.14 5.83
N SER A 47 -2.88 7.24 6.79
CA SER A 47 -1.94 7.01 7.90
C SER A 47 -0.57 6.52 7.38
N ILE A 48 -0.58 5.60 6.41
CA ILE A 48 0.65 5.13 5.74
C ILE A 48 1.32 6.29 5.00
N ASN A 49 0.55 7.12 4.30
CA ASN A 49 1.10 8.27 3.58
C ASN A 49 1.78 9.27 4.53
N LEU A 50 1.12 9.58 5.65
CA LEU A 50 1.69 10.44 6.68
C LEU A 50 2.98 9.85 7.25
N ALA A 51 2.99 8.54 7.56
CA ALA A 51 4.16 7.88 8.12
C ALA A 51 5.34 7.83 7.13
N VAL A 52 5.08 7.64 5.84
CA VAL A 52 6.13 7.46 4.81
C VAL A 52 6.60 8.80 4.22
N CYS A 53 5.67 9.74 3.99
CA CYS A 53 5.94 10.98 3.28
C CYS A 53 5.86 12.23 4.17
N GLY A 54 5.45 12.12 5.44
CA GLY A 54 5.39 13.24 6.38
C GLY A 54 4.30 14.27 6.07
N THR A 55 3.34 13.94 5.21
CA THR A 55 2.24 14.83 4.81
C THR A 55 0.94 14.05 4.62
N TYR A 56 -0.19 14.74 4.78
CA TYR A 56 -1.49 14.23 4.36
C TYR A 56 -1.63 14.35 2.84
N ALA A 57 -2.41 13.45 2.25
CA ALA A 57 -2.73 13.43 0.83
C ALA A 57 -4.15 12.90 0.66
N ASP A 58 -4.82 13.32 -0.42
CA ASP A 58 -6.12 12.80 -0.81
C ASP A 58 -5.95 11.37 -1.35
N VAL A 59 -6.61 10.39 -0.72
CA VAL A 59 -6.54 8.97 -1.10
C VAL A 59 -7.69 8.63 -2.02
N VAL A 60 -7.38 8.21 -3.24
CA VAL A 60 -8.37 7.74 -4.20
C VAL A 60 -8.33 6.21 -4.28
N LEU A 61 -9.42 5.56 -3.89
CA LEU A 61 -9.59 4.11 -4.03
C LEU A 61 -10.46 3.79 -5.27
N TYR A 62 -9.94 2.91 -6.14
CA TYR A 62 -10.70 2.36 -7.26
C TYR A 62 -11.12 0.92 -6.93
N THR A 63 -12.42 0.68 -6.84
CA THR A 63 -13.00 -0.66 -6.75
C THR A 63 -13.63 -1.05 -8.09
N HIS A 64 -13.39 -2.28 -8.54
CA HIS A 64 -13.97 -2.87 -9.75
C HIS A 64 -15.03 -3.90 -9.40
#